data_AF-A0A6G0T2R8-F1
#
_entry.id   AF-A0A6G0T2R8-F1
#
_cell.length_a   1.000
_cell.length_b   1.000
_cell.length_c   1.000
_cell.angle_alpha   90.00
_cell.angle_beta   90.00
_cell.angle_gamma   90.00
#
_symmetry.space_group_name_H-M   'P 1'
#
loop_
_entity.id
_entity.type
_entity.pdbx_description
1 polymer ?
#
loop_
_entity_poly.entity_id
_entity_poly.type
_entity_poly.pdbx_seq_one_letter_code
_entity_poly.pdbx_strand_id
1 'polypeptide(L)'
;MSANDEVLGEFIKAKENIKRKYTALKNEKAEIHSLISETLNPIIEPLKEIKRNKPSTFQRAELIVYEVNNKDIENNTENYSQNSQVFEIDDLLDSSNRDKTYGPKIQLNGAIYLDIIKNLFQSGSGLSIQLQKHNLVYWNDPNELVCRLRLLLASKAAGNTGVSNEILLIFEELQEAGLIKRIPNV
;
A
#
# COMPACT_ATOMS: atom_id res chain seq x y z
N MET A 1 29.58 -38.91 -54.71
CA MET A 1 29.20 -39.65 -53.49
C MET A 1 27.87 -40.33 -53.76
N SER A 2 27.69 -41.58 -53.33
CA SER A 2 26.39 -42.25 -53.44
C SER A 2 25.37 -41.53 -52.56
N ALA A 3 24.13 -41.35 -53.01
CA ALA A 3 23.08 -40.68 -52.24
C ALA A 3 22.90 -41.29 -50.82
N ASN A 4 23.26 -42.56 -50.65
CA ASN A 4 23.25 -43.25 -49.36
C ASN A 4 24.29 -42.73 -48.36
N ASP A 5 25.46 -42.26 -48.83
CA ASP A 5 26.52 -41.73 -47.95
C ASP A 5 26.16 -40.34 -47.42
N GLU A 6 25.42 -39.55 -48.21
CA GLU A 6 24.92 -38.24 -47.81
C GLU A 6 23.82 -38.36 -46.73
N VAL A 7 22.85 -39.25 -46.95
CA VAL A 7 21.80 -39.57 -45.97
C VAL A 7 22.40 -40.07 -44.65
N LEU A 8 23.45 -40.90 -44.71
CA LEU A 8 24.15 -41.36 -43.52
C LEU A 8 24.84 -40.21 -42.77
N GLY A 9 25.48 -39.30 -43.51
CA GLY A 9 26.09 -38.08 -42.96
C GLY A 9 25.07 -37.19 -42.24
N GLU A 10 23.88 -37.00 -42.83
CA GLU A 10 22.79 -36.25 -42.20
C GLU A 10 22.30 -36.92 -40.92
N PHE A 11 22.17 -38.26 -40.91
CA PHE A 11 21.73 -39.00 -39.72
C PHE A 11 22.73 -38.88 -38.56
N ILE A 12 24.03 -38.95 -38.86
CA ILE A 12 25.11 -38.75 -37.87
C ILE A 12 25.05 -37.33 -37.31
N LYS A 13 24.86 -36.32 -38.17
CA LYS A 13 24.74 -34.91 -37.77
C LYS A 13 23.50 -34.69 -36.90
N ALA A 14 22.36 -35.28 -37.26
CA ALA A 14 21.12 -35.20 -36.49
C ALA A 14 21.28 -35.84 -35.10
N LYS A 15 21.89 -37.04 -35.01
CA LYS A 15 22.18 -37.72 -33.74
C LYS A 15 23.03 -36.85 -32.82
N GLU A 16 24.08 -36.24 -33.35
CA GLU A 16 24.99 -35.40 -32.56
C GLU A 16 24.30 -34.11 -32.08
N ASN A 17 23.48 -33.48 -32.93
CA ASN A 17 22.66 -32.33 -32.53
C ASN A 17 21.66 -32.67 -31.41
N ILE A 18 20.98 -33.82 -31.51
CA ILE A 18 20.06 -34.30 -30.48
C ILE A 18 20.79 -34.50 -29.15
N LYS A 19 21.97 -35.12 -29.18
CA LYS A 19 22.79 -35.36 -27.98
C LYS A 19 23.19 -34.05 -27.31
N ARG A 20 23.68 -33.06 -28.07
CA ARG A 20 24.06 -31.75 -27.55
C ARG A 20 22.87 -31.01 -26.92
N LYS A 21 21.72 -31.04 -27.60
CA LYS A 21 20.49 -30.42 -27.09
C LYS A 21 20.02 -31.09 -25.80
N TYR A 22 20.09 -32.42 -25.73
CA TYR A 22 19.73 -33.16 -24.52
C TYR A 22 20.64 -32.81 -23.34
N THR A 23 21.97 -32.77 -23.55
CA THR A 23 22.91 -32.43 -22.47
C THR A 23 22.77 -30.98 -22.01
N ALA A 24 22.55 -30.04 -22.93
CA ALA A 24 22.30 -28.64 -22.59
C ALA A 24 21.05 -28.50 -21.73
N LEU A 25 19.92 -29.09 -22.15
CA LEU A 25 18.67 -29.05 -21.39
C LEU A 25 18.77 -29.77 -20.04
N LYS A 26 19.55 -30.85 -19.93
CA LYS A 26 19.75 -31.56 -18.67
C LYS A 26 20.56 -30.72 -17.68
N ASN A 27 21.60 -30.06 -18.16
CA ASN A 27 22.47 -29.23 -17.33
C ASN A 27 21.78 -27.91 -16.95
N GLU A 28 21.10 -27.25 -17.90
CA GLU A 28 20.34 -26.02 -17.65
C GLU A 28 19.26 -26.22 -16.59
N LYS A 29 18.54 -27.36 -16.62
CA LYS A 29 17.58 -27.69 -15.55
C LYS A 29 18.26 -27.82 -14.19
N ALA A 30 19.45 -28.44 -14.13
CA ALA A 30 20.21 -28.56 -12.89
C ALA A 30 20.71 -27.19 -12.39
N GLU A 31 21.17 -26.32 -13.29
CA GLU A 31 21.61 -24.96 -12.99
C GLU A 31 20.46 -24.09 -12.47
N ILE A 32 19.29 -24.13 -13.12
CA ILE A 32 18.08 -23.44 -12.68
C ILE A 32 17.66 -23.93 -11.29
N HIS A 33 17.64 -25.25 -11.06
CA HIS A 33 17.30 -25.80 -9.74
C HIS A 33 18.31 -25.38 -8.67
N SER A 34 19.60 -25.39 -8.98
CA SER A 34 20.66 -24.93 -8.08
C SER A 34 20.45 -23.46 -7.70
N LEU A 35 20.26 -22.59 -8.70
CA LEU A 35 20.06 -21.15 -8.51
C LEU A 35 18.77 -20.83 -7.74
N ILE A 36 17.68 -21.51 -8.05
CA ILE A 36 16.40 -21.37 -7.33
C ILE A 36 16.58 -21.79 -5.87
N SER A 37 17.26 -22.92 -5.61
CA SER A 37 17.48 -23.38 -4.25
C SER A 37 18.37 -22.41 -3.46
N GLU A 38 19.45 -21.90 -4.04
CA GLU A 38 20.32 -20.92 -3.38
C GLU A 38 19.60 -19.59 -3.10
N THR A 39 18.79 -19.12 -4.05
CA THR A 39 18.10 -17.83 -3.94
C THR A 39 16.88 -17.90 -3.02
N LEU A 40 16.13 -19.02 -3.05
CA LEU A 40 14.83 -19.10 -2.39
C LEU A 40 14.84 -19.89 -1.08
N ASN A 41 15.77 -20.82 -0.85
CA ASN A 41 15.83 -21.56 0.43
C ASN A 41 15.96 -20.65 1.67
N PRO A 42 16.75 -19.55 1.65
CA PRO A 42 16.83 -18.63 2.79
C PRO A 42 15.50 -17.98 3.17
N ILE A 43 14.52 -17.95 2.26
CA ILE A 43 13.20 -17.37 2.48
C ILE A 43 12.17 -18.48 2.75
N ILE A 44 12.21 -19.57 1.98
CA ILE A 44 11.26 -20.66 2.07
C ILE A 44 11.36 -21.37 3.43
N GLU A 45 12.56 -21.61 3.95
CA GLU A 45 12.73 -22.36 5.20
C GLU A 45 12.19 -21.60 6.43
N PRO A 46 12.51 -20.31 6.66
CA PRO A 46 11.89 -19.55 7.74
C PRO A 46 10.36 -19.50 7.66
N LEU A 47 9.79 -19.38 6.45
CA LEU A 47 8.34 -19.38 6.26
C LEU A 47 7.69 -20.72 6.62
N LYS A 48 8.35 -21.85 6.34
CA LYS A 48 7.89 -23.17 6.78
C LYS A 48 7.88 -23.29 8.30
N GLU A 49 8.88 -22.71 8.98
CA GLU A 49 8.95 -22.73 10.44
C GLU A 49 7.86 -21.88 11.10
N ILE A 50 7.57 -20.70 10.54
CA ILE A 50 6.48 -19.83 11.04
C ILE A 50 5.12 -20.53 10.92
N LYS A 51 4.87 -21.24 9.81
CA LYS A 51 3.65 -22.04 9.64
C LYS A 51 3.54 -23.15 10.69
N ARG A 52 4.65 -23.79 11.04
CA ARG A 52 4.70 -24.90 12.02
C ARG A 52 4.47 -24.43 13.46
N ASN A 53 4.89 -23.21 13.80
CA ASN A 53 4.89 -22.69 15.17
C ASN A 53 3.68 -21.81 15.52
N LYS A 54 2.53 -21.94 14.83
CA LYS A 54 1.33 -21.15 15.13
C LYS A 54 0.86 -21.45 16.57
N PRO A 55 0.91 -20.50 17.53
CA PRO A 55 0.19 -20.69 18.79
C PRO A 55 -1.30 -20.71 18.43
N SER A 56 -1.95 -21.84 18.69
CA SER A 56 -3.40 -21.95 18.63
C SER A 56 -4.04 -20.90 19.55
N THR A 57 -5.03 -20.18 19.00
CA THR A 57 -5.97 -19.26 19.69
C THR A 57 -5.68 -17.76 19.49
N PHE A 58 -6.21 -17.21 18.40
CA PHE A 58 -7.10 -16.05 18.52
C PHE A 58 -8.41 -16.46 17.85
N GLN A 59 -9.39 -16.82 18.67
CA GLN A 59 -10.77 -16.96 18.21
C GLN A 59 -11.20 -15.59 17.69
N ARG A 60 -11.50 -15.53 16.40
CA ARG A 60 -12.16 -14.40 15.77
C ARG A 60 -13.55 -14.29 16.40
N ALA A 61 -13.71 -13.41 17.38
CA ALA A 61 -15.02 -13.04 17.88
C ALA A 61 -15.83 -12.44 16.72
N GLU A 62 -17.05 -12.95 16.54
CA GLU A 62 -18.00 -12.50 15.54
C GLU A 62 -18.35 -11.01 15.76
N LEU A 63 -18.50 -10.27 14.66
CA LEU A 63 -18.99 -8.90 14.68
C LEU A 63 -20.41 -8.89 15.26
N ILE A 64 -20.57 -8.44 16.51
CA ILE A 64 -21.89 -8.08 17.03
C ILE A 64 -22.25 -6.73 16.40
N VAL A 65 -23.22 -6.75 15.49
CA VAL A 65 -23.93 -5.56 15.04
C VAL A 65 -24.78 -5.06 16.20
N TYR A 66 -24.38 -3.95 16.81
CA TYR A 66 -25.25 -3.24 17.75
C TYR A 66 -26.13 -2.27 16.98
N GLU A 67 -27.42 -2.60 16.86
CA GLU A 67 -28.46 -1.63 16.53
C GLU A 67 -28.52 -0.60 17.66
N VAL A 68 -28.18 0.66 17.35
CA VAL A 68 -28.32 1.77 18.28
C VAL A 68 -29.79 2.14 18.36
N ASN A 69 -30.49 1.62 19.38
CA ASN A 69 -31.78 2.15 19.80
C ASN A 69 -31.54 3.28 20.80
N ASN A 70 -31.70 4.52 20.31
CA ASN A 70 -31.75 5.71 21.15
C ASN A 70 -32.91 5.59 22.13
N LYS A 71 -32.60 5.40 23.41
CA LYS A 71 -33.25 6.05 24.56
C LYS A 71 -32.56 5.63 25.86
N ASP A 72 -32.24 6.65 26.63
CA ASP A 72 -31.96 6.65 28.06
C ASP A 72 -30.56 6.14 28.47
N ILE A 73 -29.71 7.07 28.93
CA ILE A 73 -28.98 7.02 30.21
C ILE A 73 -28.19 8.34 30.31
N GLU A 74 -28.80 9.31 31.00
CA GLU A 74 -28.04 10.23 31.85
C GLU A 74 -27.82 9.52 33.21
N ASN A 75 -26.65 9.79 33.79
CA ASN A 75 -26.27 9.71 35.21
C ASN A 75 -25.24 8.61 35.60
N ASN A 76 -24.20 9.11 36.28
CA ASN A 76 -23.13 8.44 37.03
C ASN A 76 -21.87 7.98 36.27
N THR A 77 -20.99 8.96 36.03
CA THR A 77 -19.55 8.80 36.21
C THR A 77 -19.26 8.56 37.69
N GLU A 78 -18.59 7.47 38.06
CA GLU A 78 -17.52 7.47 39.07
C GLU A 78 -16.90 6.07 39.33
N ASN A 79 -15.56 6.03 39.26
CA ASN A 79 -14.61 5.13 39.93
C ASN A 79 -14.45 3.66 39.45
N TYR A 80 -13.39 3.37 38.68
CA TYR A 80 -12.07 2.94 39.20
C TYR A 80 -11.07 2.72 38.05
N SER A 81 -10.03 3.55 38.05
CA SER A 81 -8.83 3.49 37.22
C SER A 81 -7.89 2.39 37.73
N GLN A 82 -7.28 1.60 36.84
CA GLN A 82 -5.85 1.71 36.52
C GLN A 82 -5.35 0.64 35.53
N ASN A 83 -4.50 1.10 34.61
CA ASN A 83 -3.49 0.36 33.82
C ASN A 83 -3.79 -0.02 32.36
N SER A 84 -3.98 0.99 31.52
CA SER A 84 -3.13 1.22 30.34
C SER A 84 -3.39 2.66 29.86
N GLN A 85 -2.38 3.43 29.48
CA GLN A 85 -2.52 4.84 29.07
C GLN A 85 -3.43 4.97 27.84
N VAL A 86 -4.73 5.15 28.11
CA VAL A 86 -5.73 5.64 27.17
C VAL A 86 -5.44 7.12 26.99
N PHE A 87 -4.84 7.49 25.86
CA PHE A 87 -4.79 8.88 25.44
C PHE A 87 -6.23 9.33 25.14
N GLU A 88 -6.70 10.33 25.87
CA GLU A 88 -8.04 10.92 25.75
C GLU A 88 -8.35 11.28 24.30
N ILE A 89 -9.33 10.61 23.69
CA ILE A 89 -9.81 10.91 22.32
C ILE A 89 -10.67 12.20 22.30
N ASP A 90 -11.09 12.68 23.47
CA ASP A 90 -12.01 13.82 23.60
C ASP A 90 -11.37 15.15 23.18
N ASP A 91 -10.05 15.29 23.26
CA ASP A 91 -9.33 16.51 22.84
C ASP A 91 -9.21 16.63 21.31
N LEU A 92 -9.50 15.54 20.57
CA LEU A 92 -9.40 15.48 19.11
C LEU A 92 -10.68 15.95 18.39
N LEU A 93 -11.81 16.04 19.11
CA LEU A 93 -13.12 16.40 18.54
C LEU A 93 -13.47 17.88 18.67
N ASP A 94 -12.67 18.68 19.39
CA ASP A 94 -12.82 20.14 19.37
C ASP A 94 -12.15 20.73 18.11
N SER A 95 -12.71 20.38 16.96
CA SER A 95 -12.30 20.86 15.63
C SER A 95 -12.57 22.35 15.40
N SER A 96 -12.96 23.09 16.44
CA SER A 96 -13.35 24.48 16.30
C SER A 96 -12.17 25.44 16.13
N ASN A 97 -10.92 25.04 16.43
CA ASN A 97 -9.86 26.03 16.70
C ASN A 97 -8.48 25.87 16.06
N ARG A 98 -8.23 25.04 15.04
CA ARG A 98 -6.89 25.02 14.39
C ARG A 98 -6.92 24.95 12.87
N ASP A 99 -7.24 26.08 12.23
CA ASP A 99 -6.66 26.38 10.91
C ASP A 99 -5.23 26.88 11.15
N LYS A 100 -4.23 26.06 10.78
CA LYS A 100 -2.81 26.39 10.94
C LYS A 100 -2.23 27.07 9.70
N THR A 101 -3.03 27.31 8.66
CA THR A 101 -2.51 27.80 7.37
C THR A 101 -2.83 29.29 7.13
N TYR A 102 -3.89 29.85 7.73
CA TYR A 102 -4.24 31.26 7.52
C TYR A 102 -4.82 31.98 8.76
N GLY A 103 -4.01 32.22 9.80
CA GLY A 103 -4.29 33.21 10.85
C GLY A 103 -5.60 33.03 11.67
N PRO A 104 -5.89 33.94 12.63
CA PRO A 104 -7.14 33.87 13.38
C PRO A 104 -8.34 34.04 12.45
N LYS A 105 -9.40 33.24 12.67
CA LYS A 105 -10.69 33.41 11.98
C LYS A 105 -11.11 34.88 12.05
N ILE A 106 -11.33 35.51 10.90
CA ILE A 106 -11.93 36.84 10.84
C ILE A 106 -13.32 36.69 11.48
N GLN A 107 -13.51 37.30 12.65
CA GLN A 107 -14.82 37.37 13.27
C GLN A 107 -15.80 37.93 12.26
N LEU A 108 -16.94 37.27 12.13
CA LEU A 108 -17.93 37.53 11.09
C LEU A 108 -18.64 38.86 11.41
N ASN A 109 -17.96 39.97 11.17
CA ASN A 109 -18.54 41.31 11.08
C ASN A 109 -19.27 41.39 9.72
N GLY A 110 -20.20 40.46 9.51
CA GLY A 110 -20.65 39.96 8.20
C GLY A 110 -21.42 40.92 7.32
N ALA A 111 -21.60 42.19 7.72
CA ALA A 111 -22.31 43.18 6.92
C ALA A 111 -21.37 44.05 6.06
N ILE A 112 -20.16 44.37 6.56
CA ILE A 112 -19.33 45.43 5.95
C ILE A 112 -18.81 45.01 4.58
N TYR A 113 -18.48 43.72 4.42
CA TYR A 113 -17.90 43.21 3.18
C TYR A 113 -18.97 42.81 2.15
N LEU A 114 -20.19 42.48 2.57
CA LEU A 114 -21.25 42.06 1.64
C LEU A 114 -21.68 43.21 0.72
N ASP A 115 -21.78 44.44 1.24
CA ASP A 115 -22.14 45.61 0.44
C ASP A 115 -21.05 45.98 -0.59
N ILE A 116 -19.78 45.75 -0.24
CA ILE A 116 -18.65 45.98 -1.15
C ILE A 116 -18.63 44.91 -2.26
N ILE A 117 -18.80 43.64 -1.89
CA ILE A 117 -18.73 42.51 -2.83
C ILE A 117 -19.95 42.46 -3.76
N LYS A 118 -21.13 42.87 -3.29
CA LYS A 118 -22.37 42.91 -4.09
C LYS A 118 -22.27 43.83 -5.32
N ASN A 119 -21.48 44.92 -5.22
CA ASN A 119 -21.24 45.81 -6.36
C ASN A 119 -20.28 45.20 -7.39
N LEU A 120 -19.44 44.26 -6.98
CA LEU A 120 -18.50 43.57 -7.85
C LEU A 120 -19.15 42.40 -8.59
N PHE A 121 -20.20 41.80 -8.02
CA PHE A 121 -20.94 40.69 -8.63
C PHE A 121 -22.45 40.90 -8.47
N GLN A 122 -23.11 41.39 -9.53
CA GLN A 122 -24.56 41.69 -9.54
C GLN A 122 -25.44 40.45 -9.28
N SER A 123 -24.90 39.28 -9.59
CA SER A 123 -25.42 37.94 -9.29
C SER A 123 -24.29 36.94 -9.47
N GLY A 124 -24.18 35.96 -8.58
CA GLY A 124 -23.17 34.91 -8.68
C GLY A 124 -23.40 33.79 -7.67
N SER A 125 -23.88 32.64 -8.14
CA SER A 125 -23.66 31.37 -7.44
C SER A 125 -22.20 31.01 -7.66
N GLY A 126 -21.36 31.02 -6.62
CA GLY A 126 -19.91 30.84 -6.74
C GLY A 126 -19.47 29.69 -7.65
N LEU A 127 -18.20 29.71 -8.08
CA LEU A 127 -17.62 28.67 -8.94
C LEU A 127 -17.85 27.28 -8.34
N SER A 128 -18.71 26.48 -8.98
CA SER A 128 -18.91 25.07 -8.64
C SER A 128 -17.68 24.30 -9.13
N ILE A 129 -16.67 24.19 -8.29
CA ILE A 129 -15.54 23.31 -8.55
C ILE A 129 -16.00 21.90 -8.23
N GLN A 130 -16.02 21.05 -9.26
CA GLN A 130 -16.23 19.63 -9.10
C GLN A 130 -15.00 19.05 -8.39
N LEU A 131 -15.11 18.85 -7.07
CA LEU A 131 -14.06 18.20 -6.29
C LEU A 131 -13.81 16.81 -6.87
N GLN A 132 -12.58 16.56 -7.32
CA GLN A 132 -12.14 15.22 -7.69
C GLN A 132 -12.31 14.33 -6.46
N LYS A 133 -13.30 13.41 -6.50
CA LYS A 133 -13.50 12.41 -5.45
C LYS A 133 -12.27 11.50 -5.47
N HIS A 134 -11.35 11.72 -4.52
CA HIS A 134 -10.29 10.77 -4.24
C HIS A 134 -10.94 9.59 -3.53
N ASN A 135 -10.99 8.45 -4.21
CA ASN A 135 -11.41 7.21 -3.58
C ASN A 135 -10.39 6.87 -2.49
N LEU A 136 -10.82 6.90 -1.24
CA LEU A 136 -10.02 6.44 -0.11
C LEU A 136 -9.97 4.91 -0.19
N VAL A 137 -8.92 4.38 -0.81
CA VAL A 137 -8.64 2.94 -0.82
C VAL A 137 -7.64 2.67 0.29
N TYR A 138 -8.09 1.94 1.32
CA TYR A 138 -7.27 1.53 2.45
C TYR A 138 -6.62 0.18 2.12
N TRP A 139 -5.28 0.14 2.08
CA TRP A 139 -4.52 -1.02 1.64
C TRP A 139 -4.04 -1.81 2.86
N ASN A 140 -4.68 -2.95 3.13
CA ASN A 140 -4.35 -3.78 4.30
C ASN A 140 -3.21 -4.78 4.05
N ASP A 141 -2.84 -5.03 2.79
CA ASP A 141 -1.77 -5.96 2.43
C ASP A 141 -0.53 -5.19 1.92
N PRO A 142 0.64 -5.40 2.55
CA PRO A 142 1.91 -4.87 2.05
C PRO A 142 2.21 -5.17 0.58
N ASN A 143 1.74 -6.31 0.05
CA ASN A 143 1.95 -6.64 -1.37
C ASN A 143 1.22 -5.67 -2.31
N GLU A 144 0.04 -5.22 -1.91
CA GLU A 144 -0.76 -4.26 -2.69
C GLU A 144 -0.09 -2.88 -2.69
N LEU A 145 0.47 -2.45 -1.55
CA LEU A 145 1.28 -1.24 -1.43
C LEU A 145 2.52 -1.29 -2.33
N VAL A 146 3.22 -2.42 -2.37
CA VAL A 146 4.38 -2.61 -3.25
C VAL A 146 3.98 -2.60 -4.73
N CYS A 147 2.86 -3.23 -5.09
CA CYS A 147 2.33 -3.19 -6.46
C CYS A 147 1.97 -1.76 -6.89
N ARG A 148 1.31 -1.00 -6.01
CA ARG A 148 1.01 0.42 -6.26
C ARG A 148 2.29 1.24 -6.39
N LEU A 149 3.27 1.05 -5.51
CA LEU A 149 4.56 1.73 -5.58
C LEU A 149 5.27 1.46 -6.91
N ARG A 150 5.26 0.22 -7.41
CA ARG A 150 5.83 -0.13 -8.73
C ARG A 150 5.14 0.63 -9.86
N LEU A 151 3.81 0.73 -9.81
CA LEU A 151 3.03 1.49 -10.82
C LEU A 151 3.35 2.99 -10.76
N LEU A 152 3.46 3.56 -9.56
CA LEU A 152 3.79 4.97 -9.35
C LEU A 152 5.21 5.29 -9.81
N LEU A 153 6.18 4.41 -9.57
CA LEU A 153 7.55 4.54 -10.07
C LEU A 153 7.60 4.49 -11.60
N ALA A 154 6.81 3.61 -12.23
CA ALA A 154 6.69 3.57 -13.69
C ALA A 154 6.06 4.87 -14.24
N SER A 155 5.02 5.39 -13.59
CA SER A 155 4.41 6.68 -13.95
C SER A 155 5.40 7.85 -13.82
N LYS A 156 6.19 7.85 -12.74
CA LYS A 156 7.26 8.83 -12.53
C LYS A 156 8.37 8.72 -13.58
N ALA A 157 8.77 7.51 -13.95
CA ALA A 157 9.74 7.26 -15.02
C ALA A 157 9.24 7.72 -16.39
N ALA A 158 7.92 7.68 -16.62
CA ALA A 158 7.27 8.24 -17.81
C ALA A 158 7.18 9.78 -17.79
N GLY A 159 7.67 10.45 -16.74
CA GLY A 159 7.73 11.91 -16.63
C GLY A 159 6.59 12.55 -15.81
N ASN A 160 5.75 11.76 -15.14
CA ASN A 160 4.70 12.31 -14.28
C ASN A 160 5.26 12.82 -12.94
N THR A 161 5.21 14.13 -12.71
CA THR A 161 5.73 14.78 -11.49
C THR A 161 4.75 14.81 -10.32
N GLY A 162 3.44 14.65 -10.58
CA GLY A 162 2.37 14.70 -9.58
C GLY A 162 2.31 13.49 -8.64
N VAL A 163 3.12 12.47 -8.89
CA VAL A 163 3.06 11.17 -8.21
C VAL A 163 3.92 11.13 -6.93
N SER A 164 4.74 12.15 -6.68
CA SER A 164 5.73 12.14 -5.60
C SER A 164 5.13 12.07 -4.20
N ASN A 165 3.97 12.71 -3.98
CA ASN A 165 3.30 12.69 -2.67
C ASN A 165 2.75 11.30 -2.34
N GLU A 166 2.16 10.62 -3.33
CA GLU A 166 1.66 9.25 -3.14
C GLU A 166 2.79 8.28 -2.84
N ILE A 167 3.95 8.43 -3.51
CA ILE A 167 5.14 7.63 -3.22
C ILE A 167 5.60 7.85 -1.78
N LEU A 168 5.57 9.10 -1.28
CA LEU A 168 5.97 9.41 0.09
C LEU A 168 5.01 8.81 1.12
N LEU A 169 3.70 8.90 0.88
CA LEU A 169 2.66 8.30 1.74
C LEU A 169 2.83 6.78 1.85
N ILE A 170 3.12 6.09 0.74
CA ILE A 170 3.37 4.64 0.77
C ILE A 170 4.62 4.31 1.60
N PHE A 171 5.69 5.10 1.49
CA PHE A 171 6.88 4.87 2.31
C PHE A 171 6.62 5.08 3.81
N GLU A 172 5.81 6.06 4.17
CA GLU A 172 5.39 6.30 5.55
C GLU A 172 4.55 5.13 6.09
N GLU A 173 3.57 4.66 5.32
CA GLU A 173 2.73 3.50 5.68
C GLU A 173 3.54 2.20 5.85
N LEU A 174 4.49 1.93 4.95
CA LEU A 174 5.39 0.78 5.06
C LEU A 174 6.34 0.90 6.27
N GLN A 175 6.71 2.11 6.66
CA GLN A 175 7.53 2.37 7.84
C GLN A 175 6.73 2.16 9.13
N GLU A 176 5.49 2.66 9.19
CA GLU A 176 4.56 2.45 10.32
C GLU A 176 4.23 0.98 10.53
N ALA A 177 4.07 0.23 9.44
CA ALA A 177 3.90 -1.23 9.48
C ALA A 177 5.17 -1.98 9.95
N GLY A 178 6.30 -1.30 10.12
CA GLY A 178 7.58 -1.89 10.56
C GLY A 178 8.26 -2.76 9.51
N LEU A 179 7.86 -2.65 8.24
CA LEU A 179 8.36 -3.47 7.14
C LEU A 179 9.65 -2.90 6.53
N ILE A 180 9.80 -1.59 6.58
CA ILE A 180 11.00 -0.88 6.12
C ILE A 180 11.55 0.01 7.21
N LYS A 181 12.87 0.18 7.22
CA LYS A 181 13.57 1.07 8.15
C LYS A 181 14.31 2.13 7.38
N ARG A 182 14.13 3.39 7.78
CA ARG A 182 14.96 4.49 7.29
C ARG A 182 16.38 4.31 7.79
N ILE A 183 17.32 4.15 6.88
CA ILE A 183 18.75 4.23 7.20
C ILE A 183 19.12 5.72 7.13
N PRO A 184 19.57 6.35 8.22
CA PRO A 184 20.08 7.72 8.16
C PRO A 184 21.30 7.75 7.23
N ASN A 185 21.37 8.78 6.37
CA ASN A 185 22.45 8.91 5.39
C ASN A 185 23.83 8.92 6.08
N VAL A 186 24.76 8.14 5.54
CA VAL A 186 26.22 8.28 5.72
C VAL A 186 26.72 9.40 4.82
#